data_AF-A0A420C4C2-F1
#
_entry.id   AF-A0A420C4C2-F1
#
_cell.length_a   1.000
_cell.length_b   1.000
_cell.length_c   1.000
_cell.angle_alpha   90.00
_cell.angle_beta   90.00
_cell.angle_gamma   90.00
#
_symmetry.space_group_name_H-M   'P 1'
#
loop_
_entity.id
_entity.type
_entity.pdbx_description
1 polymer ?
#
loop_
_entity_poly.entity_id
_entity_poly.type
_entity_poly.pdbx_seq_one_letter_code
_entity_poly.pdbx_strand_id
1 'polypeptide(L)'
;MQSSELARLAGVTVRSLRHWHQIGVLPEPARSANGYRDYDAVDFVRVLRIRRLASLGMPLERMGAVLDRGENSTRILDDLDSELSAQIDRLTRQRELIARMRDAGASPDVPPELAPVVSAFVAAGLSPEMARFDRDQAVLLAHLAGEEGLPQLVRFYERLAGPGRARAAADLMNRFGAIDDATDAAVVDAIVDELVDVCLDLFDEIDDPGIGNRLSGAAHVVSEYADKSLSPRQRAVLDRVENRLAGS
;
A
#
# COMPACT_ATOMS: atom_id res chain seq x y z
N MET A 1 -17.21 -32.67 35.33
CA MET A 1 -16.38 -33.04 34.15
C MET A 1 -15.01 -32.39 34.30
N GLN A 2 -13.93 -33.05 33.86
CA GLN A 2 -12.58 -32.47 33.94
C GLN A 2 -12.29 -31.53 32.75
N SER A 3 -11.30 -30.63 32.85
CA SER A 3 -10.95 -29.68 31.77
C SER A 3 -10.70 -30.36 30.42
N SER A 4 -10.04 -31.52 30.40
CA SER A 4 -9.73 -32.27 29.18
C SER A 4 -10.99 -32.83 28.51
N GLU A 5 -11.91 -33.35 29.31
CA GLU A 5 -13.19 -33.88 28.85
C GLU A 5 -14.08 -32.77 28.31
N LEU A 6 -14.22 -31.67 29.06
CA LEU A 6 -14.96 -30.48 28.65
C LEU A 6 -14.44 -29.93 27.32
N ALA A 7 -13.12 -29.75 27.21
CA ALA A 7 -12.47 -29.24 26.00
C ALA A 7 -12.76 -30.14 24.79
N ARG A 8 -12.63 -31.46 24.96
CA ARG A 8 -12.92 -32.45 23.91
C ARG A 8 -14.39 -32.40 23.47
N LEU A 9 -15.33 -32.40 24.42
CA LEU A 9 -16.77 -32.35 24.12
C LEU A 9 -17.18 -31.04 23.44
N ALA A 10 -16.60 -29.92 23.89
CA ALA A 10 -16.89 -28.61 23.33
C ALA A 10 -16.13 -28.32 22.03
N GLY A 11 -15.20 -29.18 21.62
CA GLY A 11 -14.33 -28.97 20.46
C GLY A 11 -13.43 -27.74 20.60
N VAL A 12 -12.90 -27.51 21.79
CA VAL A 12 -11.96 -26.42 22.11
C VAL A 12 -10.70 -26.99 22.74
N THR A 13 -9.68 -26.15 22.96
CA THR A 13 -8.46 -26.59 23.65
C THR A 13 -8.56 -26.31 25.15
N VAL A 14 -7.84 -27.09 25.97
CA VAL A 14 -7.67 -26.78 27.40
C VAL A 14 -7.00 -25.40 27.59
N ARG A 15 -6.17 -24.97 26.63
CA ARG A 15 -5.58 -23.63 26.59
C ARG A 15 -6.66 -22.54 26.44
N SER A 16 -7.64 -22.76 25.57
CA SER A 16 -8.79 -21.86 25.40
C SER A 16 -9.58 -21.72 26.70
N LEU A 17 -9.88 -22.83 27.38
CA LEU A 17 -10.55 -22.78 28.69
C LEU A 17 -9.76 -21.96 29.72
N ARG A 18 -8.44 -22.19 29.82
CA ARG A 18 -7.56 -21.42 30.72
C ARG A 18 -7.58 -19.92 30.39
N HIS A 19 -7.50 -19.60 29.11
CA HIS A 19 -7.55 -18.20 28.66
C HIS A 19 -8.90 -17.55 28.99
N TRP A 20 -10.01 -18.26 28.76
CA TRP A 20 -11.36 -17.76 29.06
C TRP A 20 -11.59 -17.55 30.56
N HIS A 21 -11.01 -18.39 31.41
CA HIS A 21 -10.96 -18.14 32.85
C HIS A 21 -10.15 -16.90 33.19
N GLN A 22 -8.96 -16.76 32.60
CA GLN A 22 -8.07 -15.64 32.87
C GLN A 22 -8.69 -14.28 32.54
N ILE A 23 -9.44 -14.18 31.44
CA ILE A 23 -10.13 -12.95 31.03
C ILE A 23 -11.52 -12.80 31.66
N GLY A 24 -11.95 -13.76 32.49
CA GLY A 24 -13.22 -13.71 33.23
C GLY A 24 -14.48 -14.03 32.42
N VAL A 25 -14.38 -14.34 31.11
CA VAL A 25 -15.55 -14.70 30.30
C VAL A 25 -16.12 -16.07 30.68
N LEU A 26 -15.30 -16.97 31.23
CA LEU A 26 -15.71 -18.24 31.81
C LEU A 26 -15.37 -18.22 33.32
N PRO A 27 -16.35 -18.23 34.23
CA PRO A 27 -16.08 -18.32 35.67
C PRO A 27 -15.23 -19.54 36.03
N GLU A 28 -14.35 -19.44 37.02
CA GLU A 28 -13.62 -20.63 37.50
C GLU A 28 -14.59 -21.58 38.23
N PRO A 29 -14.66 -22.87 37.85
CA PRO A 29 -15.52 -23.83 38.51
C PRO A 29 -14.93 -24.26 39.86
N ALA A 30 -15.74 -24.97 40.65
CA ALA A 30 -15.27 -25.60 41.87
C ALA A 30 -14.11 -26.59 41.59
N ARG A 31 -13.29 -26.81 42.61
CA ARG A 31 -12.23 -27.82 42.55
C ARG A 31 -12.65 -29.06 43.31
N SER A 32 -12.42 -30.21 42.70
CA SER A 32 -12.59 -31.52 43.33
C SER A 32 -11.50 -31.78 44.37
N ALA A 33 -11.70 -32.78 45.25
CA ALA A 33 -10.82 -33.08 46.38
C ALA A 33 -9.35 -33.41 45.98
N ASN A 34 -9.13 -33.80 44.73
CA ASN A 34 -7.81 -34.07 44.16
C ASN A 34 -7.17 -32.83 43.49
N GLY A 35 -7.78 -31.65 43.63
CA GLY A 35 -7.27 -30.35 43.18
C GLY A 35 -7.62 -29.94 41.75
N TYR A 36 -8.29 -30.81 40.96
CA TYR A 36 -8.68 -30.50 39.59
C TYR A 36 -10.00 -29.72 39.50
N ARG A 37 -10.13 -28.87 38.48
CA ARG A 37 -11.36 -28.14 38.13
C ARG A 37 -12.45 -29.12 37.72
N ASP A 38 -13.62 -29.02 38.35
CA ASP A 38 -14.77 -29.85 38.07
C ASP A 38 -15.92 -29.02 37.50
N TYR A 39 -16.17 -29.17 36.19
CA TYR A 39 -17.16 -28.41 35.44
C TYR A 39 -18.50 -29.13 35.40
N ASP A 40 -19.59 -28.38 35.52
CA ASP A 40 -20.94 -28.92 35.40
C ASP A 40 -21.53 -28.73 33.98
N ALA A 41 -22.81 -29.06 33.82
CA ALA A 41 -23.51 -28.88 32.55
C ALA A 41 -23.71 -27.39 32.18
N VAL A 42 -23.81 -26.49 33.16
CA VAL A 42 -23.96 -25.05 32.96
C VAL A 42 -22.67 -24.46 32.41
N ASP A 43 -21.53 -24.86 32.96
CA ASP A 43 -20.20 -24.52 32.43
C ASP A 43 -20.05 -24.99 30.98
N PHE A 44 -20.50 -26.21 30.68
CA PHE A 44 -20.47 -26.75 29.33
C PHE A 44 -21.31 -25.92 28.35
N VAL A 45 -22.54 -25.57 28.72
CA VAL A 45 -23.39 -24.68 27.91
C VAL A 45 -22.71 -23.33 27.71
N ARG A 46 -22.08 -22.76 28.75
CA ARG A 46 -21.36 -21.48 28.63
C ARG A 46 -20.19 -21.57 27.65
N VAL A 47 -19.39 -22.62 27.73
CA VAL A 47 -18.28 -22.89 26.78
C VAL A 47 -18.79 -23.01 25.35
N LEU A 48 -19.92 -23.70 25.12
CA LEU A 48 -20.54 -23.79 23.80
C LEU A 48 -21.03 -22.42 23.29
N ARG A 49 -21.61 -21.59 24.17
CA ARG A 49 -22.05 -20.22 23.82
C ARG A 49 -20.86 -19.32 23.49
N ILE A 50 -19.78 -19.36 24.29
CA ILE A 50 -18.52 -18.63 24.00
C ILE A 50 -17.99 -19.04 22.63
N ARG A 51 -17.91 -20.35 22.35
CA ARG A 51 -17.46 -20.86 21.03
C ARG A 51 -18.34 -20.32 19.89
N ARG A 52 -19.65 -20.29 20.07
CA ARG A 52 -20.58 -19.77 19.05
C ARG A 52 -20.37 -18.27 18.80
N LEU A 53 -20.26 -17.46 19.84
CA LEU A 53 -20.02 -16.02 19.70
C LEU A 53 -18.65 -15.75 19.07
N ALA A 54 -17.61 -16.49 19.46
CA ALA A 54 -16.28 -16.40 18.85
C ALA A 54 -16.32 -16.72 17.34
N SER A 55 -17.12 -17.70 16.93
CA SER A 55 -17.28 -18.05 15.51
C SER A 55 -17.99 -16.98 14.67
N LEU A 56 -18.70 -16.05 15.32
CA LEU A 56 -19.32 -14.89 14.68
C LEU A 56 -18.37 -13.67 14.64
N GLY A 57 -17.11 -13.82 15.08
CA GLY A 57 -16.14 -12.73 15.13
C GLY A 57 -16.32 -11.81 16.34
N MET A 58 -17.16 -12.15 17.32
CA MET A 58 -17.32 -11.35 18.52
C MET A 58 -16.04 -11.36 19.38
N PRO A 59 -15.50 -10.20 19.78
CA PRO A 59 -14.39 -10.12 20.74
C PRO A 59 -14.77 -10.71 22.09
N LEU A 60 -13.85 -11.46 22.72
CA LEU A 60 -14.09 -12.18 23.97
C LEU A 60 -14.50 -11.24 25.12
N GLU A 61 -13.98 -10.01 25.11
CA GLU A 61 -14.22 -8.96 26.11
C GLU A 61 -15.68 -8.48 26.07
N ARG A 62 -16.35 -8.54 24.91
CA ARG A 62 -17.75 -8.16 24.72
C ARG A 62 -18.73 -9.27 25.11
N MET A 63 -18.28 -10.52 25.19
CA MET A 63 -19.17 -11.68 25.38
C MET A 63 -19.83 -11.73 26.75
N GLY A 64 -19.19 -11.24 27.80
CA GLY A 64 -19.77 -11.24 29.16
C GLY A 64 -21.12 -10.53 29.23
N ALA A 65 -21.25 -9.39 28.55
CA ALA A 65 -22.51 -8.64 28.47
C ALA A 65 -23.66 -9.45 27.84
N VAL A 66 -23.36 -10.21 26.78
CA VAL A 66 -24.33 -11.08 26.10
C VAL A 66 -24.66 -12.32 26.94
N LEU A 67 -23.64 -12.94 27.53
CA LEU A 67 -23.78 -14.21 28.25
C LEU A 67 -24.49 -14.02 29.60
N ASP A 68 -24.19 -12.93 30.30
CA ASP A 68 -24.61 -12.73 31.70
C ASP A 68 -25.84 -11.84 31.83
N ARG A 69 -25.99 -10.83 30.98
CA ARG A 69 -27.05 -9.82 31.12
C ARG A 69 -28.17 -9.96 30.10
N GLY A 70 -28.01 -10.84 29.11
CA GLY A 70 -28.93 -10.93 27.98
C GLY A 70 -29.11 -9.60 27.27
N GLU A 71 -28.08 -8.74 27.29
CA GLU A 71 -28.10 -7.43 26.64
C GLU A 71 -28.53 -7.55 25.19
N ASN A 72 -29.22 -6.50 24.72
CA ASN A 72 -30.07 -6.48 23.52
C ASN A 72 -29.35 -7.09 22.31
N SER A 73 -29.52 -8.41 22.13
CA SER A 73 -28.62 -9.20 21.30
C SER A 73 -28.71 -8.80 19.82
N THR A 74 -29.85 -8.24 19.40
CA THR A 74 -30.04 -7.66 18.08
C THR A 74 -29.05 -6.54 17.80
N ARG A 75 -28.89 -5.56 18.70
CA ARG A 75 -27.97 -4.44 18.47
C ARG A 75 -26.52 -4.91 18.34
N ILE A 76 -26.12 -5.87 19.16
CA ILE A 76 -24.76 -6.43 19.12
C ILE A 76 -24.52 -7.20 17.81
N LEU A 77 -25.54 -7.91 17.31
CA LEU A 77 -25.48 -8.57 16.01
C LEU A 77 -25.43 -7.56 14.86
N ASP A 78 -26.21 -6.49 14.93
CA ASP A 78 -26.20 -5.40 13.93
C ASP A 78 -24.82 -4.72 13.87
N ASP A 79 -24.21 -4.45 15.02
CA ASP A 79 -22.87 -3.86 15.12
C ASP A 79 -21.81 -4.80 14.50
N LEU A 80 -21.90 -6.11 14.76
CA LEU A 80 -20.98 -7.11 14.16
C LEU A 80 -21.18 -7.23 12.65
N ASP A 81 -22.42 -7.25 12.17
CA ASP A 81 -22.73 -7.33 10.74
C ASP A 81 -22.23 -6.09 9.99
N SER A 82 -22.38 -4.92 10.59
CA SER A 82 -21.84 -3.66 10.04
C SER A 82 -20.31 -3.67 9.97
N GLU A 83 -19.64 -4.15 11.03
CA GLU A 83 -18.17 -4.29 11.07
C GLU A 83 -17.68 -5.25 9.98
N LEU A 84 -18.32 -6.41 9.85
CA LEU A 84 -18.00 -7.41 8.82
C LEU A 84 -18.25 -6.87 7.41
N SER A 85 -19.36 -6.17 7.19
CA SER A 85 -19.67 -5.53 5.90
C SER A 85 -18.60 -4.52 5.50
N ALA A 86 -18.17 -3.66 6.43
CA ALA A 86 -17.08 -2.71 6.19
C ALA A 86 -15.74 -3.40 5.88
N GLN A 87 -15.44 -4.53 6.55
CA GLN A 87 -14.25 -5.35 6.25
C GLN A 87 -14.34 -5.97 4.84
N ILE A 88 -15.50 -6.52 4.47
CA ILE A 88 -15.74 -7.08 3.13
C ILE A 88 -15.55 -6.02 2.05
N ASP A 89 -16.11 -4.83 2.24
CA ASP A 89 -15.95 -3.72 1.29
C ASP A 89 -14.47 -3.32 1.15
N ARG A 90 -13.74 -3.23 2.26
CA ARG A 90 -12.30 -2.92 2.23
C ARG A 90 -11.50 -3.99 1.48
N LEU A 91 -11.75 -5.27 1.78
CA LEU A 91 -11.07 -6.39 1.12
C LEU A 91 -11.43 -6.47 -0.37
N THR A 92 -12.67 -6.16 -0.74
CA THR A 92 -13.13 -6.12 -2.13
C THR A 92 -12.39 -5.03 -2.90
N ARG A 93 -12.33 -3.80 -2.36
CA ARG A 93 -11.54 -2.70 -2.95
C ARG A 93 -10.05 -3.05 -3.09
N GLN A 94 -9.46 -3.72 -2.10
CA GLN A 94 -8.07 -4.19 -2.19
C GLN A 94 -7.89 -5.23 -3.31
N ARG A 95 -8.82 -6.18 -3.47
CA ARG A 95 -8.76 -7.17 -4.56
C ARG A 95 -8.91 -6.53 -5.93
N GLU A 96 -9.82 -5.57 -6.07
CA GLU A 96 -9.98 -4.80 -7.32
C GLU A 96 -8.71 -4.02 -7.66
N LEU A 97 -8.08 -3.41 -6.67
CA LEU A 97 -6.79 -2.75 -6.86
C LEU A 97 -5.71 -3.72 -7.33
N ILE A 98 -5.54 -4.85 -6.65
CA ILE A 98 -4.56 -5.89 -7.04
C ILE A 98 -4.84 -6.40 -8.46
N ALA A 99 -6.11 -6.58 -8.84
CA ALA A 99 -6.49 -6.98 -10.19
C ALA A 99 -6.05 -5.94 -11.24
N ARG A 100 -6.36 -4.66 -11.02
CA ARG A 100 -5.94 -3.56 -11.91
C ARG A 100 -4.42 -3.49 -12.06
N MET A 101 -3.67 -3.60 -10.96
CA MET A 101 -2.20 -3.59 -11.01
C MET A 101 -1.65 -4.79 -11.80
N ARG A 102 -2.23 -5.98 -11.62
CA ARG A 102 -1.85 -7.18 -12.38
C ARG A 102 -2.13 -7.03 -13.87
N ASP A 103 -3.32 -6.55 -14.24
CA ASP A 103 -3.72 -6.39 -15.65
C ASP A 103 -2.86 -5.35 -16.38
N ALA A 104 -2.41 -4.32 -15.66
CA ALA A 104 -1.44 -3.33 -16.14
C ALA A 104 0.01 -3.84 -16.19
N GLY A 105 0.30 -5.04 -15.67
CA GLY A 105 1.68 -5.52 -15.51
C GLY A 105 2.54 -4.65 -14.59
N ALA A 106 1.89 -3.91 -13.69
CA ALA A 106 2.53 -2.91 -12.85
C ALA A 106 3.14 -3.47 -11.58
N SER A 107 4.17 -2.78 -11.09
CA SER A 107 4.83 -3.11 -9.84
C SER A 107 3.93 -2.74 -8.64
N PRO A 108 3.86 -3.57 -7.58
CA PRO A 108 2.94 -3.33 -6.45
C PRO A 108 3.33 -2.14 -5.55
N ASP A 109 4.50 -1.56 -5.75
CA ASP A 109 5.11 -0.49 -4.97
C ASP A 109 4.92 0.91 -5.58
N VAL A 110 4.21 1.04 -6.72
CA VAL A 110 3.77 2.33 -7.27
C VAL A 110 2.33 2.68 -6.87
N PRO A 111 2.02 3.98 -6.77
CA PRO A 111 0.64 4.45 -6.63
C PRO A 111 -0.27 3.81 -7.70
N PRO A 112 -1.42 3.25 -7.30
CA PRO A 112 -2.38 2.63 -8.21
C PRO A 112 -2.75 3.43 -9.45
N GLU A 113 -2.84 4.75 -9.28
CA GLU A 113 -3.23 5.70 -10.29
C GLU A 113 -2.14 5.86 -11.36
N LEU A 114 -0.87 5.68 -10.99
CA LEU A 114 0.29 5.75 -11.90
C LEU A 114 0.69 4.38 -12.46
N ALA A 115 0.18 3.29 -11.88
CA ALA A 115 0.55 1.93 -12.26
C ALA A 115 0.40 1.64 -13.77
N PRO A 116 -0.71 1.97 -14.46
CA PRO A 116 -0.84 1.71 -15.90
C PRO A 116 0.13 2.50 -16.76
N VAL A 117 0.41 3.74 -16.39
CA VAL A 117 1.24 4.67 -17.18
C VAL A 117 2.73 4.40 -17.00
N VAL A 118 3.19 4.09 -15.79
CA VAL A 118 4.57 3.65 -15.54
C VAL A 118 4.86 2.33 -16.27
N SER A 119 3.92 1.38 -16.25
CA SER A 119 4.06 0.13 -17.01
C SER A 119 4.11 0.34 -18.52
N ALA A 120 3.50 1.41 -19.05
CA ALA A 120 3.51 1.69 -20.48
C ALA A 120 4.93 1.97 -21.01
N PHE A 121 5.81 2.60 -20.22
CA PHE A 121 7.20 2.80 -20.63
C PHE A 121 8.00 1.50 -20.66
N VAL A 122 7.76 0.61 -19.68
CA VAL A 122 8.36 -0.74 -19.68
C VAL A 122 7.91 -1.53 -20.90
N ALA A 123 6.60 -1.51 -21.20
CA ALA A 123 6.06 -2.12 -22.42
C ALA A 123 6.61 -1.49 -23.71
N ALA A 124 6.94 -0.20 -23.67
CA ALA A 124 7.57 0.53 -24.76
C ALA A 124 9.09 0.28 -24.87
N GLY A 125 9.70 -0.50 -23.98
CA GLY A 125 11.11 -0.90 -24.06
C GLY A 125 12.07 -0.11 -23.18
N LEU A 126 11.58 0.54 -22.12
CA LEU A 126 12.43 1.14 -21.10
C LEU A 126 13.29 0.04 -20.44
N SER A 127 14.60 0.29 -20.33
CA SER A 127 15.56 -0.65 -19.76
C SER A 127 15.26 -0.94 -18.28
N PRO A 128 15.63 -2.12 -17.73
CA PRO A 128 15.34 -2.46 -16.34
C PRO A 128 15.91 -1.46 -15.31
N GLU A 129 17.08 -0.89 -15.60
CA GLU A 129 17.71 0.12 -14.75
C GLU A 129 16.91 1.42 -14.74
N MET A 130 16.56 1.94 -15.93
CA MET A 130 15.76 3.16 -16.04
C MET A 130 14.31 2.95 -15.60
N ALA A 131 13.75 1.74 -15.73
CA ALA A 131 12.43 1.40 -15.21
C ALA A 131 12.39 1.41 -13.68
N ARG A 132 13.50 1.08 -13.00
CA ARG A 132 13.61 1.28 -11.55
C ARG A 132 13.70 2.77 -11.21
N PHE A 133 14.52 3.52 -11.94
CA PHE A 133 14.66 4.96 -11.73
C PHE A 133 13.33 5.71 -11.92
N ASP A 134 12.61 5.46 -13.03
CA ASP A 134 11.30 6.04 -13.31
C ASP A 134 10.27 5.68 -12.23
N ARG A 135 10.28 4.43 -11.76
CA ARG A 135 9.39 3.99 -10.67
C ARG A 135 9.65 4.74 -9.36
N ASP A 136 10.91 4.82 -8.94
CA ASP A 136 11.29 5.47 -7.70
C ASP A 136 10.97 6.98 -7.78
N GLN A 137 11.17 7.61 -8.94
CA GLN A 137 10.76 9.00 -9.20
C GLN A 137 9.24 9.16 -9.15
N ALA A 138 8.46 8.27 -9.78
CA ALA A 138 6.99 8.33 -9.75
C ALA A 138 6.45 8.25 -8.31
N VAL A 139 7.03 7.40 -7.45
CA VAL A 139 6.68 7.31 -6.03
C VAL A 139 6.97 8.62 -5.29
N LEU A 140 8.15 9.20 -5.51
CA LEU A 140 8.55 10.47 -4.90
C LEU A 140 7.62 11.60 -5.35
N LEU A 141 7.41 11.75 -6.66
CA LEU A 141 6.56 12.79 -7.23
C LEU A 141 5.11 12.66 -6.74
N ALA A 142 4.56 11.45 -6.67
CA ALA A 142 3.21 11.23 -6.15
C ALA A 142 3.09 11.62 -4.67
N HIS A 143 4.10 11.29 -3.86
CA HIS A 143 4.11 11.69 -2.45
C HIS A 143 4.14 13.22 -2.29
N LEU A 144 4.97 13.89 -3.08
CA LEU A 144 5.14 15.35 -3.03
C LEU A 144 3.93 16.10 -3.58
N ALA A 145 3.32 15.59 -4.66
CA ALA A 145 2.10 16.13 -5.23
C ALA A 145 0.92 16.03 -4.25
N GLY A 146 0.92 15.03 -3.36
CA GLY A 146 -0.16 14.77 -2.42
C GLY A 146 -1.48 14.44 -3.13
N GLU A 147 -2.58 14.35 -2.37
CA GLU A 147 -3.88 13.96 -2.93
C GLU A 147 -4.41 14.96 -3.97
N GLU A 148 -4.20 16.26 -3.74
CA GLU A 148 -4.67 17.32 -4.64
C GLU A 148 -3.91 17.38 -5.98
N GLY A 149 -2.64 16.98 -5.99
CA GLY A 149 -1.77 17.07 -7.16
C GLY A 149 -1.59 15.77 -7.94
N LEU A 150 -1.97 14.63 -7.35
CA LEU A 150 -1.88 13.34 -8.01
C LEU A 150 -2.64 13.28 -9.35
N PRO A 151 -3.86 13.86 -9.50
CA PRO A 151 -4.55 13.85 -10.80
C PRO A 151 -3.80 14.57 -11.93
N GLN A 152 -3.07 15.64 -11.62
CA GLN A 152 -2.24 16.42 -12.56
C GLN A 152 -1.05 15.56 -12.97
N LEU A 153 -0.38 14.92 -12.00
CA LEU A 153 0.74 14.02 -12.24
C LEU A 153 0.33 12.83 -13.11
N VAL A 154 -0.85 12.24 -12.87
CA VAL A 154 -1.39 11.15 -13.68
C VAL A 154 -1.61 11.61 -15.13
N ARG A 155 -2.24 12.78 -15.36
CA ARG A 155 -2.47 13.31 -16.71
C ARG A 155 -1.16 13.52 -17.49
N PHE A 156 -0.13 14.02 -16.82
CA PHE A 156 1.20 14.17 -17.41
C PHE A 156 1.77 12.81 -17.87
N TYR A 157 1.79 11.83 -16.96
CA TYR A 157 2.26 10.49 -17.28
C TYR A 157 1.43 9.83 -18.39
N GLU A 158 0.10 10.01 -18.41
CA GLU A 158 -0.78 9.52 -19.49
C GLU A 158 -0.41 10.11 -20.86
N ARG A 159 -0.04 11.40 -20.90
CA ARG A 159 0.37 12.07 -22.15
C ARG A 159 1.70 11.54 -22.66
N LEU A 160 2.69 11.40 -21.77
CA LEU A 160 3.98 10.77 -22.10
C LEU A 160 3.78 9.31 -22.53
N ALA A 161 2.86 8.59 -21.90
CA ALA A 161 2.50 7.22 -22.24
C ALA A 161 1.66 7.10 -23.52
N GLY A 162 1.30 8.22 -24.17
CA GLY A 162 0.47 8.23 -25.37
C GLY A 162 1.09 7.47 -26.56
N PRO A 163 0.27 7.02 -27.53
CA PRO A 163 0.74 6.27 -28.70
C PRO A 163 1.87 7.01 -29.44
N GLY A 164 3.01 6.35 -29.64
CA GLY A 164 4.22 6.93 -30.25
C GLY A 164 5.12 7.71 -29.29
N ARG A 165 4.56 8.36 -28.26
CA ARG A 165 5.32 9.12 -27.24
C ARG A 165 5.97 8.20 -26.22
N ALA A 166 5.28 7.16 -25.76
CA ALA A 166 5.82 6.20 -24.79
C ALA A 166 7.14 5.60 -25.27
N ARG A 167 7.23 5.29 -26.57
CA ARG A 167 8.44 4.74 -27.17
C ARG A 167 9.56 5.78 -27.25
N ALA A 168 9.25 7.00 -27.68
CA ALA A 168 10.23 8.07 -27.74
C ALA A 168 10.78 8.43 -26.34
N ALA A 169 9.90 8.53 -25.34
CA ALA A 169 10.29 8.76 -23.95
C ALA A 169 11.16 7.62 -23.40
N ALA A 170 10.78 6.36 -23.66
CA ALA A 170 11.58 5.21 -23.26
C ALA A 170 12.97 5.20 -23.94
N ASP A 171 13.04 5.53 -25.23
CA ASP A 171 14.30 5.61 -25.98
C ASP A 171 15.19 6.77 -25.49
N LEU A 172 14.63 7.93 -25.17
CA LEU A 172 15.33 9.06 -24.55
C LEU A 172 15.91 8.66 -23.18
N MET A 173 15.09 8.07 -22.31
CA MET A 173 15.53 7.63 -20.98
C MET A 173 16.60 6.54 -21.06
N ASN A 174 16.50 5.62 -22.03
CA ASN A 174 17.55 4.62 -22.28
C ASN A 174 18.87 5.25 -22.75
N ARG A 175 18.81 6.24 -23.66
CA ARG A 175 20.00 7.00 -24.09
C ARG A 175 20.64 7.74 -22.93
N PHE A 176 19.83 8.37 -22.07
CA PHE A 176 20.29 8.99 -20.82
C PHE A 176 20.96 7.96 -19.88
N GLY A 177 20.29 6.82 -19.66
CA GLY A 177 20.80 5.70 -18.86
C GLY A 177 22.13 5.13 -19.37
N ALA A 178 22.40 5.25 -20.67
CA ALA A 178 23.63 4.75 -21.30
C ALA A 178 24.79 5.77 -21.33
N ILE A 179 24.60 7.00 -20.83
CA ILE A 179 25.65 8.03 -20.83
C ILE A 179 26.83 7.60 -19.95
N ASP A 180 28.00 7.54 -20.55
CA ASP A 180 29.27 7.17 -19.94
C ASP A 180 30.41 8.13 -20.34
N ASP A 181 31.60 7.91 -19.79
CA ASP A 181 32.74 8.80 -20.02
C ASP A 181 33.17 8.93 -21.49
N ALA A 182 32.81 7.96 -22.34
CA ALA A 182 33.14 7.92 -23.76
C ALA A 182 32.07 8.57 -24.66
N THR A 183 30.90 8.90 -24.12
CA THR A 183 29.78 9.45 -24.89
C THR A 183 30.14 10.80 -25.52
N ASP A 184 29.80 11.04 -26.79
CA ASP A 184 30.12 12.30 -27.47
C ASP A 184 29.35 13.51 -26.86
N ALA A 185 30.01 14.67 -26.78
CA ALA A 185 29.40 15.89 -26.24
C ALA A 185 28.15 16.34 -27.01
N ALA A 186 28.12 16.21 -28.33
CA ALA A 186 26.96 16.56 -29.15
C ALA A 186 25.76 15.63 -28.87
N VAL A 187 26.03 14.35 -28.56
CA VAL A 187 24.98 13.41 -28.14
C VAL A 187 24.43 13.78 -26.78
N VAL A 188 25.30 14.16 -25.85
CA VAL A 188 24.89 14.66 -24.53
C VAL A 188 24.05 15.93 -24.66
N ASP A 189 24.46 16.88 -25.50
CA ASP A 189 23.73 18.14 -25.72
C ASP A 189 22.32 17.89 -26.28
N ALA A 190 22.19 16.99 -27.25
CA ALA A 190 20.88 16.60 -27.78
C ALA A 190 19.98 15.95 -26.70
N ILE A 191 20.54 15.12 -25.82
CA ILE A 191 19.79 14.54 -24.70
C ILE A 191 19.35 15.63 -23.71
N VAL A 192 20.20 16.62 -23.42
CA VAL A 192 19.83 17.77 -22.58
C VAL A 192 18.69 18.56 -23.21
N ASP A 193 18.74 18.86 -24.51
CA ASP A 193 17.66 19.56 -25.23
C ASP A 193 16.34 18.78 -25.11
N GLU A 194 16.36 17.48 -25.45
CA GLU A 194 15.16 16.63 -25.40
C GLU A 194 14.59 16.49 -23.96
N LEU A 195 15.43 16.44 -22.93
CA LEU A 195 14.99 16.40 -21.53
C LEU A 195 14.40 17.73 -21.06
N VAL A 196 14.99 18.87 -21.48
CA VAL A 196 14.43 20.20 -21.18
C VAL A 196 13.05 20.34 -21.77
N ASP A 197 12.85 19.94 -23.03
CA ASP A 197 11.54 19.99 -23.69
C ASP A 197 10.48 19.18 -22.91
N VAL A 198 10.83 17.96 -22.47
CA VAL A 198 9.94 17.13 -21.63
C VAL A 198 9.61 17.79 -20.29
N CYS A 199 10.59 18.46 -19.65
CA CYS A 199 10.38 19.15 -18.39
C CYS A 199 9.55 20.44 -18.55
N LEU A 200 9.70 21.18 -19.65
CA LEU A 200 8.88 22.35 -19.94
C LEU A 200 7.41 21.95 -20.17
N ASP A 201 7.18 20.88 -20.94
CA ASP A 201 5.84 20.30 -21.12
C ASP A 201 5.19 19.91 -19.77
N LEU A 202 6.00 19.46 -18.79
CA LEU A 202 5.53 19.16 -17.42
C LEU A 202 5.12 20.43 -16.67
N PHE A 203 5.96 21.47 -16.68
CA PHE A 203 5.71 22.70 -15.94
C PHE A 203 4.50 23.47 -16.46
N ASP A 204 4.29 23.50 -17.77
CA ASP A 204 3.12 24.16 -18.39
C ASP A 204 1.78 23.51 -18.00
N GLU A 205 1.80 22.25 -17.54
CA GLU A 205 0.58 21.51 -17.18
C GLU A 205 0.28 21.53 -15.67
N ILE A 206 1.28 21.80 -14.83
CA ILE A 206 1.10 22.03 -13.40
C ILE A 206 0.63 23.48 -13.20
N ASP A 207 -0.63 23.73 -13.53
CA ASP A 207 -1.32 25.02 -13.34
C ASP A 207 -1.60 25.36 -11.84
N ASP A 208 -1.07 24.55 -10.90
CA ASP A 208 -1.26 24.71 -9.46
C ASP A 208 0.06 25.16 -8.78
N PRO A 209 0.14 26.45 -8.36
CA PRO A 209 1.30 26.99 -7.65
C PRO A 209 1.68 26.21 -6.38
N GLY A 210 0.72 25.53 -5.75
CA GLY A 210 0.91 24.72 -4.54
C GLY A 210 1.63 23.40 -4.79
N ILE A 211 1.52 22.83 -5.99
CA ILE A 211 2.29 21.64 -6.40
C ILE A 211 3.71 22.05 -6.75
N GLY A 212 3.88 23.10 -7.56
CA GLY A 212 5.20 23.64 -7.92
C GLY A 212 6.04 24.02 -6.70
N ASN A 213 5.42 24.66 -5.70
CA ASN A 213 6.11 25.03 -4.46
C ASN A 213 6.48 23.81 -3.58
N ARG A 214 5.66 22.75 -3.57
CA ARG A 214 5.98 21.49 -2.86
C ARG A 214 7.10 20.71 -3.54
N LEU A 215 7.05 20.59 -4.87
CA LEU A 215 8.11 19.98 -5.67
C LEU A 215 9.43 20.75 -5.52
N SER A 216 9.39 22.09 -5.52
CA SER A 216 10.55 22.94 -5.27
C SER A 216 11.11 22.78 -3.85
N GLY A 217 10.25 22.75 -2.82
CA GLY A 217 10.67 22.52 -1.43
C GLY A 217 11.29 21.15 -1.17
N ALA A 218 10.99 20.16 -2.01
CA ALA A 218 11.53 18.80 -1.94
C ALA A 218 12.55 18.48 -3.04
N ALA A 219 13.00 19.47 -3.80
CA ALA A 219 14.01 19.31 -4.85
C ALA A 219 15.29 18.65 -4.32
N HIS A 220 15.65 18.94 -3.05
CA HIS A 220 16.78 18.31 -2.37
C HIS A 220 16.66 16.77 -2.24
N VAL A 221 15.44 16.23 -2.07
CA VAL A 221 15.21 14.77 -1.96
C VAL A 221 15.36 14.12 -3.33
N VAL A 222 14.84 14.76 -4.38
CA VAL A 222 14.99 14.31 -5.76
C VAL A 222 16.46 14.32 -6.19
N SER A 223 17.18 15.39 -5.83
CA SER A 223 18.62 15.55 -6.04
C SER A 223 19.44 14.49 -5.26
N GLU A 224 19.14 14.26 -3.97
CA GLU A 224 19.83 13.24 -3.17
C GLU A 224 19.58 11.82 -3.73
N TYR A 225 18.38 11.54 -4.23
CA TYR A 225 18.10 10.28 -4.89
C TYR A 225 18.92 10.14 -6.17
N ALA A 226 18.93 11.16 -7.03
CA ALA A 226 19.76 11.20 -8.24
C ALA A 226 21.26 10.99 -7.94
N ASP A 227 21.77 11.57 -6.85
CA ASP A 227 23.13 11.37 -6.36
C ASP A 227 23.49 9.91 -6.07
N LYS A 228 22.53 9.14 -5.57
CA LYS A 228 22.72 7.72 -5.21
C LYS A 228 22.40 6.76 -6.36
N SER A 229 21.55 7.17 -7.29
CA SER A 229 21.05 6.29 -8.36
C SER A 229 21.72 6.51 -9.72
N LEU A 230 22.39 7.63 -9.94
CA LEU A 230 22.96 8.01 -11.25
C LEU A 230 24.48 8.16 -11.21
N SER A 231 25.11 7.93 -12.36
CA SER A 231 26.55 8.15 -12.55
C SER A 231 26.89 9.64 -12.45
N PRO A 232 28.14 10.03 -12.11
CA PRO A 232 28.56 11.43 -12.09
C PRO A 232 28.27 12.17 -13.41
N ARG A 233 28.35 11.47 -14.55
CA ARG A 233 28.11 12.07 -15.85
C ARG A 233 26.62 12.28 -16.14
N GLN A 234 25.77 11.34 -15.75
CA GLN A 234 24.31 11.50 -15.80
C GLN A 234 23.84 12.65 -14.90
N ARG A 235 24.45 12.80 -13.71
CA ARG A 235 24.15 13.92 -12.82
C ARG A 235 24.52 15.27 -13.44
N ALA A 236 25.70 15.36 -14.05
CA ALA A 236 26.08 16.56 -14.80
C ALA A 236 25.11 16.92 -15.94
N VAL A 237 24.43 15.93 -16.54
CA VAL A 237 23.36 16.17 -17.51
C VAL A 237 22.12 16.75 -16.84
N LEU A 238 21.68 16.19 -15.71
CA LEU A 238 20.54 16.74 -14.95
C LEU A 238 20.82 18.15 -14.43
N ASP A 239 22.04 18.43 -13.95
CA ASP A 239 22.46 19.78 -13.53
C ASP A 239 22.35 20.77 -14.70
N ARG A 240 22.71 20.36 -15.92
CA ARG A 240 22.56 21.19 -17.12
C ARG A 240 21.10 21.44 -17.48
N VAL A 241 20.24 20.42 -17.33
CA VAL A 241 18.79 20.55 -17.54
C VAL A 241 18.21 21.55 -16.53
N GLU A 242 18.51 21.38 -15.25
CA GLU A 242 18.05 22.28 -14.17
C GLU A 242 18.49 23.73 -14.41
N ASN A 243 19.76 23.96 -14.75
CA ASN A 243 20.27 25.30 -15.04
C ASN A 243 19.58 25.97 -16.23
N ARG A 244 19.13 25.19 -17.23
CA ARG A 244 18.38 25.73 -18.38
C ARG A 244 16.94 26.06 -18.01
N LEU A 245 16.29 25.22 -17.20
CA LEU A 245 14.94 25.44 -16.70
C LEU A 245 14.86 26.64 -15.73
N ALA A 246 15.92 26.90 -14.95
CA ALA A 246 16.00 28.07 -14.08
C ALA A 246 16.23 29.40 -14.83
N GLY A 247 16.70 29.33 -16.08
CA GLY A 247 16.99 30.49 -16.93
C GLY A 247 15.95 30.80 -18.01
N SER A 248 14.97 29.92 -18.21
CA SER A 248 13.83 30.05 -19.13
C SER A 248 12.63 30.72 -18.46
#